data_AF-A0A1G8EG85-F1
#
_entry.id   AF-A0A1G8EG85-F1
#
_cell.length_a   1.000
_cell.length_b   1.000
_cell.length_c   1.000
_cell.angle_alpha   90.00
_cell.angle_beta   90.00
_cell.angle_gamma   90.00
#
_symmetry.space_group_name_H-M   'P 1'
#
loop_
_entity.id
_entity.type
_entity.pdbx_description
1 polymer ?
#
loop_
_entity_poly.entity_id
_entity_poly.type
_entity_poly.pdbx_seq_one_letter_code
_entity_poly.pdbx_strand_id
1 'polypeptide(L)'
;MASELRDNPRGYEIGSDFAALANTALRQLIPAAVPPQAVVWYAHHGEFSSYDPAGPETLTKIDLRWDGERYLDPAAAAHHLLSSGQFGEYSALLQLEPVDALLSQWTWDTAPVPGPRPPAR
;
A
#
# COMPACT_ATOMS: atom_id res chain seq x y z
N MET A 1 -4.41 0.36 -4.18
CA MET A 1 -3.02 0.80 -4.08
C MET A 1 -2.68 0.90 -2.60
N ALA A 2 -1.54 0.35 -2.19
CA ALA A 2 -1.06 0.46 -0.82
C ALA A 2 0.31 1.14 -0.85
N SER A 3 0.49 2.14 -0.01
CA SER A 3 1.76 2.84 0.18
C SER A 3 2.45 2.23 1.40
N GLU A 4 3.59 1.57 1.20
CA GLU A 4 4.42 1.06 2.29
C GLU A 4 5.37 2.16 2.77
N LEU A 5 5.50 2.30 4.09
CA LEU A 5 6.54 3.11 4.71
C LEU A 5 7.85 2.30 4.70
N ARG A 6 8.82 2.72 3.87
CA ARG A 6 10.05 1.96 3.63
C ARG A 6 10.99 1.93 4.85
N ASP A 7 10.75 2.76 5.87
CA ASP A 7 11.47 2.68 7.15
C ASP A 7 10.51 2.62 8.34
N ASN A 8 10.57 1.49 9.06
CA ASN A 8 9.86 1.21 10.30
C ASN A 8 10.85 1.15 11.48
N PRO A 9 11.41 2.29 11.94
CA PRO A 9 12.40 2.31 13.02
C PRO A 9 11.82 1.99 14.42
N ARG A 10 10.52 1.69 14.52
CA ARG A 10 9.81 1.39 15.78
C ARG A 10 9.15 0.02 15.84
N GLY A 11 9.26 -0.80 14.80
CA GLY A 11 8.75 -2.19 14.78
C GLY A 11 7.23 -2.35 14.71
N TYR A 12 6.48 -1.32 14.30
CA TYR A 12 5.04 -1.44 14.04
C TYR A 12 4.79 -1.39 12.53
N GLU A 13 4.53 -2.57 11.99
CA GLU A 13 4.40 -2.96 10.58
C GLU A 13 3.25 -2.28 9.82
N ILE A 14 3.28 -0.96 9.67
CA ILE A 14 2.44 -0.33 8.63
C ILE A 14 3.15 -0.54 7.28
N GLY A 15 3.01 -1.77 6.76
CA GLY A 15 3.29 -2.06 5.35
C GLY A 15 3.95 -3.38 4.96
N SER A 16 4.18 -4.36 5.87
CA SER A 16 4.83 -5.63 5.48
C SER A 16 3.87 -6.80 5.20
N ASP A 17 2.60 -6.72 5.61
CA ASP A 17 1.59 -7.77 5.38
C ASP A 17 0.70 -7.40 4.19
N PHE A 18 1.26 -7.56 2.99
CA PHE A 18 0.55 -7.27 1.74
C PHE A 18 -0.62 -8.23 1.53
N ALA A 19 -0.51 -9.47 2.01
CA ALA A 19 -1.59 -10.45 1.98
C ALA A 19 -2.82 -9.99 2.78
N ALA A 20 -2.66 -9.48 4.00
CA ALA A 20 -3.77 -8.98 4.81
C ALA A 20 -4.44 -7.77 4.15
N LEU A 21 -3.66 -6.86 3.57
CA LEU A 21 -4.18 -5.73 2.79
C LEU A 21 -4.98 -6.21 1.59
N ALA A 22 -4.42 -7.11 0.78
CA ALA A 22 -5.06 -7.65 -0.42
C ALA A 22 -6.33 -8.42 -0.08
N ASN A 23 -6.33 -9.23 0.98
CA ASN A 23 -7.51 -9.94 1.46
C ASN A 23 -8.60 -8.99 1.96
N THR A 24 -8.23 -7.87 2.58
CA THR A 24 -9.18 -6.84 3.03
C THR A 24 -9.78 -6.10 1.86
N ALA A 25 -8.96 -5.68 0.90
CA ALA A 25 -9.41 -5.06 -0.34
C ALA A 25 -10.31 -6.00 -1.16
N LEU A 26 -9.99 -7.30 -1.22
CA LEU A 26 -10.82 -8.29 -1.90
C LEU A 26 -12.24 -8.34 -1.31
N ARG A 27 -12.37 -8.25 0.01
CA ARG A 27 -13.67 -8.29 0.70
C ARG A 27 -14.46 -6.99 0.59
N GLN A 28 -13.79 -5.86 0.45
CA GLN A 28 -14.41 -4.54 0.63
C GLN A 28 -14.49 -3.70 -0.64
N LEU A 29 -13.55 -3.88 -1.56
CA LEU A 29 -13.32 -2.97 -2.68
C LEU A 29 -13.37 -3.66 -4.03
N ILE A 30 -12.84 -4.88 -4.12
CA ILE A 30 -12.79 -5.60 -5.39
C ILE A 30 -14.16 -6.23 -5.67
N PRO A 31 -14.78 -5.95 -6.83
CA PRO A 31 -16.05 -6.57 -7.19
C PRO A 31 -15.96 -8.09 -7.25
N ALA A 32 -16.96 -8.80 -6.72
CA ALA A 32 -16.99 -10.27 -6.68
C ALA A 32 -16.89 -10.95 -8.05
N ALA A 33 -17.18 -10.24 -9.14
CA ALA A 33 -17.03 -10.75 -10.51
C ALA A 33 -15.57 -10.81 -10.98
N VAL A 34 -14.65 -10.11 -10.30
CA VAL A 34 -13.22 -10.12 -10.63
C VAL A 34 -12.57 -11.33 -9.93
N PRO A 35 -12.00 -12.29 -10.67
CA PRO A 35 -11.32 -13.40 -10.06
C PRO A 35 -10.05 -12.91 -9.33
N PRO A 36 -9.77 -13.37 -8.09
CA PRO A 36 -8.62 -12.90 -7.32
C PRO A 36 -7.27 -13.03 -8.06
N GLN A 37 -7.12 -14.06 -8.90
CA GLN A 37 -5.90 -14.30 -9.67
C GLN A 37 -5.68 -13.28 -10.81
N ALA A 38 -6.71 -12.54 -11.21
CA ALA A 38 -6.59 -11.49 -12.22
C ALA A 38 -6.20 -10.12 -11.63
N VAL A 39 -6.18 -9.99 -10.29
CA VAL A 39 -5.81 -8.74 -9.63
C VAL A 39 -4.28 -8.66 -9.56
N VAL A 40 -3.72 -7.58 -10.10
CA VAL A 40 -2.28 -7.28 -10.02
C VAL A 40 -2.06 -6.24 -8.92
N TRP A 41 -1.16 -6.56 -7.99
CA TRP A 41 -0.87 -5.71 -6.83
C TRP A 41 0.42 -4.92 -7.04
N TYR A 42 0.36 -3.63 -6.73
CA TYR A 42 1.49 -2.73 -6.75
C TYR A 42 1.56 -1.96 -5.44
N ALA A 43 2.78 -1.86 -4.90
CA ALA A 43 3.14 -0.93 -3.84
C ALA A 43 3.83 0.29 -4.48
N HIS A 44 3.40 1.49 -4.13
CA HIS A 44 4.03 2.73 -4.57
C HIS A 44 4.82 3.31 -3.42
N HIS A 45 6.07 3.66 -3.72
CA HIS A 45 6.97 4.29 -2.77
C HIS A 45 7.38 5.66 -3.30
N GLY A 46 7.31 6.67 -2.45
CA GLY A 46 7.68 8.05 -2.79
C GLY A 46 8.05 8.83 -1.54
N GLU A 47 8.03 10.16 -1.60
CA GLU A 47 8.35 11.00 -0.43
C GLU A 47 7.40 10.74 0.76
N PHE A 48 6.16 10.34 0.49
CA PHE A 48 5.20 9.93 1.52
C PHE A 48 5.56 8.61 2.23
N SER A 49 6.53 7.84 1.72
CA SER A 49 6.91 6.52 2.22
C SER A 49 7.98 6.55 3.31
N SER A 50 8.56 7.69 3.65
CA SER A 50 9.50 7.78 4.77
C SER A 50 9.57 9.19 5.34
N TYR A 51 10.02 9.28 6.59
CA TYR A 51 10.28 10.58 7.22
C TYR A 51 11.50 11.28 6.58
N ASP A 52 12.51 10.50 6.20
CA ASP A 52 13.67 10.99 5.45
C ASP A 52 13.36 11.02 3.95
N PRO A 53 14.06 11.85 3.14
CA PRO A 53 13.88 11.88 1.70
C PRO A 53 14.09 10.48 1.10
N ALA A 54 12.99 9.85 0.70
CA ALA A 54 13.05 8.72 -0.21
C ALA A 54 13.56 9.27 -1.56
N GLY A 55 14.37 8.49 -2.27
CA GLY A 55 14.78 8.86 -3.63
C GLY A 55 13.60 9.00 -4.60
N PRO A 56 13.83 8.95 -5.92
CA PRO A 56 12.75 9.02 -6.90
C PRO A 56 11.61 8.03 -6.60
N GLU A 57 10.38 8.41 -6.96
CA GLU A 57 9.24 7.52 -6.79
C GLU A 57 9.45 6.19 -7.53
N THR A 58 8.96 5.10 -6.93
CA THR A 58 9.09 3.75 -7.46
C THR A 58 7.81 2.95 -7.27
N LEU A 59 7.58 1.97 -8.14
CA LEU A 59 6.52 0.99 -8.00
C LEU A 59 7.16 -0.38 -7.83
N THR A 60 6.69 -1.14 -6.85
CA THR A 60 7.04 -2.54 -6.66
C THR A 60 5.83 -3.39 -7.00
N LYS A 61 5.96 -4.31 -7.95
CA LYS A 61 4.95 -5.33 -8.17
C LYS A 61 5.04 -6.36 -7.04
N ILE A 62 3.91 -6.60 -6.38
CA ILE A 62 3.79 -7.55 -5.28
C ILE A 62 3.18 -8.84 -5.85
N ASP A 63 4.00 -9.89 -5.96
CA ASP A 63 3.57 -11.19 -6.48
C ASP A 63 2.87 -12.04 -5.41
N LEU A 64 1.72 -11.55 -4.95
CA LEU A 64 0.86 -12.30 -4.04
C LEU A 64 0.34 -13.58 -4.70
N ARG A 65 0.38 -14.69 -3.95
CA ARG A 65 -0.14 -15.98 -4.42
C ARG A 65 -1.55 -16.19 -3.88
N TRP A 66 -2.48 -16.61 -4.73
CA TRP A 66 -3.79 -17.10 -4.32
C TRP A 66 -3.75 -18.61 -4.08
N ASP A 67 -4.26 -19.08 -2.94
CA ASP A 67 -4.30 -20.52 -2.59
C ASP A 67 -5.65 -21.21 -2.86
N GLY A 68 -6.66 -20.46 -3.30
CA GLY A 68 -8.03 -20.93 -3.44
C GLY A 68 -9.00 -20.21 -2.52
N GLU A 69 -8.51 -19.68 -1.40
CA GLU A 69 -9.33 -19.04 -0.36
C GLU A 69 -8.85 -17.63 -0.02
N ARG A 70 -7.53 -17.38 -0.03
CA ARG A 70 -6.93 -16.10 0.34
C ARG A 70 -5.63 -15.82 -0.41
N TYR A 71 -5.23 -14.56 -0.41
CA TYR A 71 -3.86 -14.17 -0.77
C TYR A 71 -2.90 -14.57 0.35
N LEU A 72 -1.72 -15.01 -0.06
CA LEU A 72 -0.57 -15.33 0.76
C LEU A 72 0.61 -14.45 0.34
N ASP A 73 1.37 -13.98 1.33
CA ASP A 73 2.61 -13.26 1.05
C ASP A 73 3.60 -14.22 0.39
N PRO A 74 4.28 -13.78 -0.68
CA PRO A 74 5.35 -14.58 -1.23
C PRO A 74 6.57 -14.55 -0.30
N ALA A 75 7.53 -15.45 -0.53
CA ALA A 75 8.84 -15.30 0.09
C ALA A 75 9.44 -13.95 -0.30
N ALA A 76 10.10 -13.25 0.63
CA ALA A 76 10.56 -11.86 0.50
C ALA A 76 11.38 -11.54 -0.79
N ALA A 77 11.92 -12.55 -1.46
CA ALA A 77 12.65 -12.43 -2.72
C ALA A 77 11.78 -12.28 -3.99
N ALA A 78 10.44 -12.32 -3.87
CA ALA A 78 9.53 -12.33 -5.02
C ALA A 78 8.96 -10.96 -5.40
N HIS A 79 9.40 -9.88 -4.75
CA HIS A 79 8.92 -8.54 -5.09
C HIS A 79 9.79 -7.94 -6.19
N HIS A 80 9.15 -7.38 -7.22
CA HIS A 80 9.84 -6.83 -8.37
C HIS A 80 9.72 -5.31 -8.40
N LEU A 81 10.83 -4.62 -8.11
CA LEU A 81 10.94 -3.19 -8.31
C LEU A 81 10.89 -2.89 -9.82
N LEU A 82 9.94 -2.06 -10.23
CA LEU A 82 9.84 -1.61 -11.61
C LEU A 82 10.99 -0.64 -11.93
N SER A 83 11.49 -0.70 -13.16
CA SER A 83 12.40 0.32 -13.67
C SER A 83 11.72 1.68 -13.76
N SER A 84 12.49 2.78 -13.79
CA SER A 84 11.93 4.13 -13.91
C SER A 84 11.09 4.33 -15.17
N GLY A 85 11.42 3.66 -16.28
CA GLY A 85 10.59 3.70 -17.50
C GLY A 85 9.24 3.01 -17.32
N GLN A 86 9.23 1.84 -16.66
CA GLN A 86 8.00 1.12 -16.33
C GLN A 86 7.17 1.88 -15.29
N PHE A 87 7.80 2.55 -14.32
CA PHE A 87 7.09 3.42 -13.39
C PHE A 87 6.28 4.48 -14.13
N GLY A 88 6.89 5.21 -15.07
CA GLY A 88 6.18 6.24 -15.85
C GLY A 88 4.99 5.69 -16.64
N GLU A 89 5.16 4.53 -17.28
CA GLU A 89 4.10 3.84 -18.03
C GLU A 89 2.93 3.41 -17.12
N TYR A 90 3.23 2.74 -16.01
CA TYR A 90 2.21 2.24 -15.10
C TYR A 90 1.53 3.35 -14.30
N SER A 91 2.25 4.41 -13.91
CA SER A 91 1.64 5.57 -13.24
C SER A 91 0.63 6.28 -14.15
N ALA A 92 0.94 6.40 -15.45
CA ALA A 92 -0.01 6.95 -16.43
C ALA A 92 -1.21 6.03 -16.66
N LEU A 93 -0.99 4.71 -16.78
CA LEU A 93 -2.06 3.73 -17.00
C LEU A 93 -3.01 3.63 -15.80
N LEU A 94 -2.45 3.64 -14.59
CA LEU A 94 -3.20 3.59 -13.34
C LEU A 94 -3.82 4.94 -12.95
N GLN A 95 -3.57 6.00 -13.74
CA GLN A 95 -3.99 7.38 -13.47
C GLN A 95 -3.69 7.81 -12.03
N LEU A 96 -2.48 7.50 -11.55
CA LEU A 96 -2.08 7.87 -10.21
C LEU A 96 -1.95 9.39 -10.13
N GLU A 97 -2.86 10.03 -9.40
CA GLU A 97 -2.68 11.43 -9.04
C GLU A 97 -1.46 11.57 -8.13
N PRO A 98 -0.63 12.61 -8.31
CA PRO A 98 0.45 12.90 -7.38
C PRO A 98 -0.09 12.96 -5.95
N VAL A 99 0.52 12.23 -5.04
CA VAL A 99 0.02 12.10 -3.66
C VAL A 99 -0.08 13.48 -2.99
N ASP A 100 0.85 14.40 -3.25
CA ASP A 100 0.80 15.77 -2.75
C ASP A 100 -0.44 16.54 -3.22
N ALA A 101 -0.85 16.34 -4.47
CA ALA A 101 -2.06 16.95 -5.00
C ALA A 101 -3.30 16.41 -4.30
N LEU A 102 -3.34 15.11 -3.98
CA LEU A 102 -4.42 14.49 -3.23
C LEU A 102 -4.45 14.99 -1.77
N LEU A 103 -3.30 14.99 -1.09
CA LEU A 103 -3.17 15.42 0.30
C LEU A 103 -3.48 16.90 0.49
N SER A 104 -3.19 17.75 -0.51
CA SER A 104 -3.53 19.17 -0.47
C SER A 104 -5.04 19.44 -0.51
N GLN A 105 -5.83 18.48 -1.00
CA GLN A 105 -7.29 18.56 -1.08
C GLN A 105 -7.98 18.00 0.16
N TRP A 106 -7.26 17.28 1.01
CA TRP A 106 -7.82 16.75 2.25
C TRP A 106 -7.91 17.85 3.30
N THR A 107 -9.12 18.18 3.71
CA THR A 107 -9.35 18.94 4.95
C THR A 107 -8.97 18.03 6.11
N TRP A 108 -7.79 18.24 6.67
CA TRP A 108 -7.31 17.59 7.88
C TRP A 108 -8.11 18.05 9.11
N ASP A 109 -9.43 17.84 9.11
CA ASP A 109 -10.25 17.92 10.31
C ASP A 109 -9.95 16.68 11.16
N THR A 110 -8.80 16.71 11.80
CA THR A 110 -8.46 15.77 12.86
C THR A 110 -9.34 16.09 14.06
N ALA A 111 -10.51 15.45 14.12
CA ALA A 111 -11.17 15.27 15.41
C ALA A 111 -10.10 14.71 16.38
N PRO A 112 -9.94 15.29 17.58
CA PRO A 112 -8.88 14.86 18.49
C PRO A 112 -9.06 13.37 18.77
N VAL A 113 -8.02 12.58 18.52
CA VAL A 113 -7.98 11.16 18.86
C VAL A 113 -8.33 11.04 20.35
N PRO A 114 -9.39 10.31 20.73
CA PRO A 114 -9.76 10.16 22.13
C PRO A 114 -8.56 9.60 22.91
N GLY A 115 -8.12 10.33 23.94
CA GLY A 115 -7.04 9.87 24.82
C GLY A 115 -7.36 8.52 25.46
N PRO A 116 -6.34 7.74 25.88
CA PRO A 116 -6.54 6.43 26.46
C PRO A 116 -7.50 6.52 27.66
N ARG A 117 -8.51 5.64 27.70
CA ARG A 117 -9.41 5.52 28.86
C ARG A 117 -8.58 5.18 30.09
N PRO A 118 -8.75 5.89 31.22
CA PRO A 118 -8.10 5.51 32.46
C PRO A 118 -8.58 4.11 32.91
N PRO A 119 -7.71 3.33 33.58
CA PRO A 119 -8.07 2.00 34.04
C PRO A 119 -9.26 2.09 35.01
N ALA A 120 -10.22 1.17 34.84
CA ALA A 120 -11.33 1.01 35.75
C ALA A 120 -10.80 0.72 37.17
N ARG A 121 -11.33 1.43 38.16
CA ARG A 121 -11.05 1.20 39.59
C ARG A 121 -11.75 -0.04 40.10
#